data_AF-A0A8H8MZK5-F1
#
_entry.id   AF-A0A8H8MZK5-F1
#
_cell.length_a   1.000
_cell.length_b   1.000
_cell.length_c   1.000
_cell.angle_alpha   90.00
_cell.angle_beta   90.00
_cell.angle_gamma   90.00
#
_symmetry.space_group_name_H-M   'P 1'
#
loop_
_entity.id
_entity.type
_entity.pdbx_description
1 polymer ?
#
loop_
_entity_poly.entity_id
_entity_poly.type
_entity_poly.pdbx_seq_one_letter_code
_entity_poly.pdbx_strand_id
1 'polypeptide(L)'
;MLSRTGRQFYCVDDDMWSPHAQEGKPVIAVMADKDSIFFKALSLFPHMTIYGNAVHDLTVTYCTALIEPHDPFTELSAKNNRLAVKLDPEYKHVIESFFRVPEGEVVPIHELEKVRRAERAAIAWYKPSKYGAARPLVPPFLKLPFPLNILFYMVTPLLIPMGLTYAVFRFRRESAESRKRLAELTTSEEADSSLGALMRKMEMAVARGMDADEAIADDGWEVASDLEEGSQKSTKKRKSTRADTPEGDKRMELERGAASLPSPVATPGSRTPAETPVPMMTTKPESYPQLALRTTPDPSDPAQPVLTEAQLEMIESLNSIPQLKKVRAFFPFARNAHSMIIARDVERFPFHQAGLEVVRHWADRFVL
;
A
#
# COMPACT_ATOMS: atom_id res chain seq x y z
N MET A 1 -16.22 -11.49 3.48
CA MET A 1 -15.85 -10.07 3.33
C MET A 1 -14.95 -9.77 2.14
N LEU A 2 -13.87 -10.53 1.89
CA LEU A 2 -12.87 -10.20 0.86
C LEU A 2 -13.36 -10.11 -0.60
N SER A 3 -14.53 -10.69 -0.95
CA SER A 3 -15.07 -10.61 -2.33
C SER A 3 -15.91 -9.35 -2.62
N ARG A 4 -16.18 -8.49 -1.62
CA ARG A 4 -16.95 -7.23 -1.77
C ARG A 4 -16.09 -5.96 -1.74
N THR A 5 -14.81 -6.09 -1.39
CA THR A 5 -13.89 -4.96 -1.14
C THR A 5 -13.80 -4.01 -2.33
N GLY A 6 -13.87 -4.51 -3.56
CA GLY A 6 -13.89 -3.65 -4.75
C GLY A 6 -15.09 -2.70 -4.79
N ARG A 7 -16.31 -3.18 -4.51
CA ARG A 7 -17.50 -2.30 -4.46
C ARG A 7 -17.40 -1.30 -3.32
N GLN A 8 -16.93 -1.75 -2.16
CA GLN A 8 -16.73 -0.91 -0.98
C GLN A 8 -15.73 0.22 -1.26
N PHE A 9 -14.60 -0.09 -1.89
CA PHE A 9 -13.57 0.89 -2.21
C PHE A 9 -14.05 2.00 -3.17
N TYR A 10 -14.92 1.64 -4.12
CA TYR A 10 -15.52 2.59 -5.06
C TYR A 10 -16.86 3.17 -4.57
N CYS A 11 -17.26 2.86 -3.33
CA CYS A 11 -18.54 3.30 -2.76
C CYS A 11 -19.77 2.94 -3.63
N VAL A 12 -19.74 1.74 -4.22
CA VAL A 12 -20.81 1.18 -5.06
C VAL A 12 -21.61 0.12 -4.31
N ASP A 13 -21.30 -0.12 -3.03
CA ASP A 13 -22.12 -0.94 -2.15
C ASP A 13 -23.28 -0.13 -1.56
N ASP A 14 -24.39 -0.83 -1.33
CA ASP A 14 -25.71 -0.28 -1.01
C ASP A 14 -26.37 -1.08 0.13
N ASP A 15 -25.56 -1.50 1.11
CA ASP A 15 -26.05 -2.31 2.23
C ASP A 15 -26.78 -1.45 3.28
N MET A 16 -27.68 -2.11 4.02
CA MET A 16 -28.39 -1.49 5.14
C MET A 16 -27.60 -1.67 6.44
N TRP A 17 -27.09 -0.56 6.98
CA TRP A 17 -26.21 -0.57 8.16
C TRP A 17 -26.90 -0.22 9.48
N SER A 18 -28.04 0.49 9.42
CA SER A 18 -28.85 0.87 10.57
C SER A 18 -30.27 0.30 10.44
N PRO A 19 -30.93 -0.13 11.54
CA PRO A 19 -32.34 -0.53 11.49
C PRO A 19 -33.27 0.62 11.12
N HIS A 20 -32.83 1.87 11.33
CA HIS A 20 -33.60 3.09 11.10
C HIS A 20 -33.29 3.74 9.74
N ALA A 21 -32.32 3.21 8.99
CA ALA A 21 -31.99 3.74 7.68
C ALA A 21 -33.07 3.36 6.66
N GLN A 22 -33.51 4.36 5.89
CA GLN A 22 -34.51 4.18 4.83
C GLN A 22 -33.88 3.65 3.53
N GLU A 23 -32.60 3.93 3.31
CA GLU A 23 -31.83 3.56 2.12
C GLU A 23 -30.47 2.98 2.51
N GLY A 24 -29.99 2.04 1.69
CA GLY A 24 -28.65 1.47 1.84
C GLY A 24 -27.57 2.49 1.51
N LYS A 25 -26.44 2.43 2.22
CA LYS A 25 -25.32 3.36 2.05
C LYS A 25 -24.01 2.60 1.85
N PRO A 26 -23.01 3.19 1.17
CA PRO A 26 -21.68 2.62 1.13
C PRO A 26 -21.07 2.50 2.53
N VAL A 27 -20.42 1.36 2.82
CA VAL A 27 -19.85 1.12 4.16
C VAL A 27 -18.84 2.19 4.56
N ILE A 28 -18.01 2.65 3.62
CA ILE A 28 -16.98 3.66 3.89
C ILE A 28 -17.65 5.00 4.22
N ALA A 29 -18.76 5.34 3.56
CA ALA A 29 -19.51 6.55 3.86
C ALA A 29 -20.11 6.52 5.26
N VAL A 30 -20.67 5.37 5.67
CA VAL A 30 -21.17 5.19 7.03
C VAL A 30 -20.05 5.25 8.06
N MET A 31 -18.89 4.65 7.79
CA MET A 31 -17.74 4.69 8.71
C MET A 31 -17.09 6.07 8.81
N ALA A 32 -17.19 6.88 7.76
CA ALA A 32 -16.70 8.26 7.74
C ALA A 32 -17.71 9.27 8.31
N ASP A 33 -18.97 8.90 8.50
CA ASP A 33 -19.98 9.76 9.10
C ASP A 33 -19.64 10.05 10.58
N LYS A 34 -19.58 11.34 10.95
CA LYS A 34 -19.21 11.79 12.30
C LYS A 34 -20.16 11.29 13.38
N ASP A 35 -21.42 11.07 13.00
CA ASP A 35 -22.45 10.59 13.92
C ASP A 35 -22.41 9.07 14.09
N SER A 36 -21.69 8.36 13.22
CA SER A 36 -21.55 6.92 13.31
C SER A 36 -20.76 6.50 14.55
N ILE A 37 -21.10 5.31 15.06
CA ILE A 37 -20.36 4.69 16.17
C ILE A 37 -18.91 4.42 15.77
N PHE A 38 -18.63 4.17 14.48
CA PHE A 38 -17.27 3.97 13.98
C PHE A 38 -16.43 5.21 14.12
N PHE A 39 -16.93 6.35 13.68
CA PHE A 39 -16.19 7.61 13.77
C PHE A 39 -15.97 8.01 15.22
N LYS A 40 -17.00 7.86 16.06
CA LYS A 40 -16.91 8.11 17.50
C LYS A 40 -15.87 7.20 18.15
N ALA A 41 -15.91 5.89 17.90
CA ALA A 41 -14.92 4.94 18.42
C ALA A 41 -13.51 5.19 17.88
N LEU A 42 -13.38 5.52 16.59
CA LEU A 42 -12.11 5.90 15.97
C LEU A 42 -11.50 7.15 16.64
N SER A 43 -12.37 8.09 17.05
CA SER A 43 -11.98 9.30 17.77
C SER A 43 -11.59 9.05 19.23
N LEU A 44 -11.86 7.87 19.80
CA LEU A 44 -11.43 7.51 21.15
C LEU A 44 -9.97 7.06 21.22
N PHE A 45 -9.36 6.66 20.09
CA PHE A 45 -7.98 6.22 20.09
C PHE A 45 -7.05 7.39 20.44
N PRO A 46 -6.19 7.27 21.47
CA PRO A 46 -5.28 8.35 21.87
C PRO A 46 -4.27 8.71 20.77
N HIS A 47 -3.92 7.71 19.95
CA HIS A 47 -2.95 7.84 18.88
C HIS A 47 -3.48 7.23 17.60
N MET A 48 -3.54 8.02 16.54
CA MET A 48 -3.90 7.56 15.21
C MET A 48 -2.89 8.08 14.20
N THR A 49 -2.09 7.18 13.62
CA THR A 49 -1.09 7.55 12.62
C THR A 49 -1.24 6.66 11.40
N ILE A 50 -1.43 7.27 10.23
CA ILE A 50 -1.46 6.56 8.95
C ILE A 50 -0.14 6.74 8.22
N TYR A 51 0.32 5.67 7.59
CA TYR A 51 1.53 5.64 6.78
C TYR A 51 1.15 5.40 5.33
N GLY A 52 1.62 6.25 4.44
CA GLY A 52 1.35 6.15 3.01
C GLY A 52 2.57 6.51 2.17
N ASN A 53 2.64 5.92 0.98
CA ASN A 53 3.69 6.25 0.03
C ASN A 53 3.42 7.62 -0.61
N ALA A 54 4.41 8.51 -0.57
CA ALA A 54 4.38 9.80 -1.24
C ALA A 54 4.48 9.68 -2.76
N VAL A 55 5.23 8.70 -3.26
CA VAL A 55 5.50 8.52 -4.68
C VAL A 55 5.45 7.06 -5.10
N HIS A 56 5.06 6.84 -6.35
CA HIS A 56 5.18 5.57 -7.06
C HIS A 56 4.45 4.38 -6.42
N ASP A 57 3.38 4.58 -5.65
CA ASP A 57 2.48 3.47 -5.29
C ASP A 57 1.36 3.35 -6.33
N LEU A 58 1.42 2.29 -7.13
CA LEU A 58 0.45 2.04 -8.21
C LEU A 58 -0.79 1.29 -7.73
N THR A 59 -0.78 0.78 -6.50
CA THR A 59 -1.86 -0.03 -5.93
C THR A 59 -2.72 0.78 -4.97
N VAL A 60 -2.08 1.60 -4.14
CA VAL A 60 -2.74 2.50 -3.19
C VAL A 60 -2.10 3.89 -3.35
N THR A 61 -2.71 4.73 -4.18
CA THR A 61 -2.18 6.06 -4.49
C THR A 61 -2.20 6.97 -3.28
N TYR A 62 -1.41 8.05 -3.31
CA TYR A 62 -1.27 9.01 -2.22
C TYR A 62 -2.61 9.47 -1.63
N CYS A 63 -3.53 9.93 -2.48
CA CYS A 63 -4.86 10.41 -2.05
C CYS A 63 -5.64 9.36 -1.26
N THR A 64 -5.57 8.10 -1.69
CA THR A 64 -6.27 7.00 -1.01
C THR A 64 -5.55 6.57 0.27
N ALA A 65 -4.21 6.46 0.24
CA ALA A 65 -3.41 6.00 1.37
C ALA A 65 -3.44 6.98 2.55
N LEU A 66 -3.46 8.28 2.24
CA LEU A 66 -3.36 9.33 3.23
C LEU A 66 -4.65 10.12 3.42
N ILE A 67 -5.76 9.69 2.81
CA ILE A 67 -7.07 10.34 2.93
C ILE A 67 -6.92 11.82 2.56
N GLU A 68 -6.41 12.11 1.37
CA GLU A 68 -6.19 13.46 0.87
C GLU A 68 -6.97 13.66 -0.41
N PRO A 69 -7.58 14.84 -0.63
CA PRO A 69 -8.28 15.12 -1.88
C PRO A 69 -7.30 15.29 -3.05
N HIS A 70 -6.02 15.56 -2.76
CA HIS A 70 -5.02 15.96 -3.72
C HIS A 70 -3.65 15.36 -3.42
N ASP A 71 -2.93 14.96 -4.47
CA ASP A 71 -1.55 14.50 -4.38
C ASP A 71 -0.56 15.64 -4.75
N PRO A 72 0.16 16.23 -3.78
CA PRO A 72 1.14 17.28 -4.05
C PRO A 72 2.39 16.74 -4.76
N PHE A 73 2.63 15.42 -4.76
CA PHE A 73 3.82 14.81 -5.33
C PHE A 73 3.71 14.52 -6.82
N THR A 74 2.55 14.78 -7.47
CA THR A 74 2.45 14.70 -8.94
C THR A 74 3.37 15.72 -9.62
N GLU A 75 3.60 16.88 -8.97
CA GLU A 75 4.51 17.93 -9.44
C GLU A 75 5.96 17.45 -9.58
N LEU A 76 6.38 16.44 -8.80
CA LEU A 76 7.73 15.85 -8.93
C LEU A 76 7.99 15.25 -10.31
N SER A 77 6.93 14.81 -11.01
CA SER A 77 7.04 14.28 -12.37
C SER A 77 6.97 15.37 -13.45
N ALA A 78 6.60 16.60 -13.07
CA ALA A 78 6.48 17.72 -14.01
C ALA A 78 7.86 18.28 -14.39
N LYS A 79 7.98 18.79 -15.63
CA LYS A 79 9.25 19.39 -16.13
C LYS A 79 9.68 20.61 -15.33
N ASN A 80 8.72 21.36 -14.78
CA ASN A 80 8.94 22.58 -13.99
C ASN A 80 8.72 22.32 -12.49
N ASN A 81 9.15 21.17 -11.98
CA ASN A 81 9.01 20.81 -10.56
C ASN A 81 9.59 21.89 -9.64
N ARG A 82 8.77 22.41 -8.72
CA ARG A 82 9.18 23.34 -7.65
C ARG A 82 8.97 22.78 -6.24
N LEU A 83 8.67 21.49 -6.12
CA LEU A 83 8.47 20.83 -4.84
C LEU A 83 9.82 20.37 -4.26
N ALA A 84 10.18 20.94 -3.12
CA ALA A 84 11.29 20.49 -2.31
C ALA A 84 10.80 19.48 -1.26
N VAL A 85 11.53 18.38 -1.08
CA VAL A 85 11.25 17.35 -0.09
C VAL A 85 12.42 17.27 0.89
N LYS A 86 12.12 17.49 2.18
CA LYS A 86 13.06 17.31 3.29
C LYS A 86 12.76 15.98 3.97
N LEU A 87 13.77 15.12 3.99
CA LEU A 87 13.69 13.80 4.61
C LEU A 87 14.08 13.90 6.08
N ASP A 88 13.53 13.00 6.88
CA ASP A 88 13.88 12.86 8.27
C ASP A 88 15.36 12.46 8.40
N PRO A 89 16.13 13.13 9.28
CA PRO A 89 17.56 12.87 9.44
C PRO A 89 17.88 11.49 10.03
N GLU A 90 16.96 10.93 10.82
CA GLU A 90 17.09 9.60 11.43
C GLU A 90 16.52 8.51 10.51
N TYR A 91 15.41 8.78 9.85
CA TYR A 91 14.71 7.84 8.96
C TYR A 91 14.71 8.33 7.51
N LYS A 92 15.73 7.94 6.73
CA LYS A 92 16.00 8.49 5.38
C LYS A 92 14.86 8.33 4.39
N HIS A 93 14.00 7.33 4.57
CA HIS A 93 12.83 7.10 3.72
C HIS A 93 11.51 7.71 4.24
N VAL A 94 11.56 8.55 5.28
CA VAL A 94 10.40 9.28 5.82
C VAL A 94 10.52 10.76 5.49
N ILE A 95 9.43 11.38 5.03
CA ILE A 95 9.39 12.82 4.77
C ILE A 95 9.10 13.56 6.09
N GLU A 96 10.00 14.46 6.47
CA GLU A 96 9.81 15.39 7.60
C GLU A 96 8.92 16.56 7.16
N SER A 97 9.26 17.19 6.04
CA SER A 97 8.49 18.29 5.47
C SER A 97 8.69 18.39 3.96
N PHE A 98 7.76 19.05 3.30
CA PHE A 98 7.82 19.34 1.88
C PHE A 98 7.16 20.70 1.66
N PHE A 99 7.71 21.47 0.73
CA PHE A 99 7.28 22.84 0.50
C PHE A 99 7.55 23.23 -0.95
N ARG A 100 6.88 24.28 -1.40
CA ARG A 100 7.10 24.83 -2.73
C ARG A 100 8.17 25.90 -2.67
N VAL A 101 9.15 25.80 -3.57
CA VAL A 101 10.23 26.78 -3.71
C VAL A 101 9.76 27.93 -4.61
N PRO A 102 9.99 29.20 -4.23
CA PRO A 102 9.67 30.36 -5.05
C PRO A 102 10.29 30.30 -6.46
N GLU A 103 9.66 31.01 -7.39
CA GLU A 103 10.18 31.11 -8.75
C GLU A 103 11.51 31.89 -8.77
N GLY A 104 12.51 31.33 -9.45
CA GLY A 104 13.87 31.89 -9.52
C GLY A 104 14.89 31.22 -8.61
N GLU A 105 14.45 30.54 -7.54
CA GLU A 105 15.34 29.77 -6.66
C GLU A 105 15.55 28.33 -7.17
N VAL A 106 16.69 27.73 -6.83
CA VAL A 106 17.02 26.34 -7.18
C VAL A 106 16.36 25.42 -6.16
N VAL A 107 15.59 24.44 -6.64
CA VAL A 107 14.95 23.45 -5.76
C VAL A 107 16.02 22.61 -5.06
N PRO A 108 16.05 22.55 -3.71
CA PRO A 108 16.96 21.69 -2.98
C PRO A 108 16.75 20.22 -3.38
N ILE A 109 17.83 19.58 -3.83
CA ILE A 109 17.82 18.16 -4.14
C ILE A 109 17.95 17.39 -2.83
N HIS A 110 17.04 16.45 -2.58
CA HIS A 110 17.09 15.59 -1.40
C HIS A 110 18.27 14.59 -1.49
N GLU A 111 18.77 14.13 -0.34
CA GLU A 111 19.99 13.32 -0.26
C GLU A 111 19.91 12.01 -1.07
N LEU A 112 18.77 11.33 -1.09
CA LEU A 112 18.61 10.08 -1.87
C LEU A 112 18.82 10.31 -3.38
N GLU A 113 18.40 11.46 -3.92
CA GLU A 113 18.60 11.78 -5.32
C GLU A 113 20.04 12.21 -5.62
N LYS A 114 20.70 12.90 -4.69
CA LYS A 114 22.15 13.19 -4.81
C LYS A 114 22.95 11.90 -4.92
N VAL A 115 22.73 10.96 -3.99
CA VAL A 115 23.38 9.63 -3.98
C VAL A 115 23.13 8.92 -5.30
N ARG A 116 21.87 8.88 -5.75
CA ARG A 116 21.53 8.18 -6.99
C ARG A 116 22.08 8.83 -8.25
N ARG A 117 22.13 10.16 -8.31
CA ARG A 117 22.77 10.89 -9.42
C ARG A 117 24.27 10.58 -9.47
N ALA A 118 24.93 10.53 -8.30
CA ALA A 118 26.33 10.15 -8.19
C ALA A 118 26.56 8.70 -8.64
N GLU A 119 25.74 7.75 -8.17
CA GLU A 119 25.79 6.35 -8.62
C GLU A 119 25.63 6.22 -10.13
N ARG A 120 24.62 6.88 -10.72
CA ARG A 120 24.40 6.87 -12.17
C ARG A 120 25.57 7.48 -12.94
N ALA A 121 26.17 8.54 -12.43
CA ALA A 121 27.33 9.18 -13.04
C ALA A 121 28.60 8.32 -12.94
N ALA A 122 28.74 7.53 -11.87
CA ALA A 122 29.86 6.62 -11.67
C ALA A 122 29.79 5.38 -12.58
N ILE A 123 28.60 5.02 -13.08
CA ILE A 123 28.43 3.88 -13.98
C ILE A 123 28.89 4.27 -15.40
N ALA A 124 30.15 3.99 -15.73
CA ALA A 124 30.80 4.34 -17.00
C ALA A 124 30.06 3.85 -18.28
N TRP A 125 29.26 2.79 -18.18
CA TRP A 125 28.46 2.25 -19.29
C TRP A 125 27.04 2.83 -19.39
N TYR A 126 26.57 3.54 -18.35
CA TYR A 126 25.24 4.16 -18.32
C TYR A 126 25.26 5.49 -19.10
N LYS A 127 25.06 5.39 -20.42
CA LYS A 127 24.75 6.54 -21.27
C LYS A 127 23.27 6.45 -21.68
N PRO A 128 22.38 7.33 -21.19
CA PRO A 128 20.94 7.28 -21.50
C PRO A 128 20.64 7.20 -23.01
N SER A 129 21.48 7.83 -23.84
CA SER A 129 21.37 7.79 -25.30
C SER A 129 21.56 6.41 -25.93
N LYS A 130 22.25 5.46 -25.27
CA LYS A 130 22.46 4.09 -25.78
C LYS A 130 21.23 3.18 -25.60
N TYR A 131 20.33 3.50 -24.67
CA TYR A 131 19.14 2.69 -24.36
C TYR A 131 17.86 3.22 -25.02
N GLY A 132 17.96 4.27 -25.83
CA GLY A 132 16.85 4.81 -26.63
C GLY A 132 16.54 4.01 -27.91
N ALA A 133 17.35 3.00 -28.24
CA ALA A 133 17.16 2.18 -29.43
C ALA A 133 16.27 0.95 -29.11
N ALA A 134 15.03 1.00 -29.60
CA ALA A 134 14.10 -0.10 -29.83
C ALA A 134 14.05 -1.20 -28.75
N ARG A 135 13.14 -1.05 -27.78
CA ARG A 135 12.69 -2.20 -26.99
C ARG A 135 12.08 -3.23 -27.96
N PRO A 136 12.53 -4.50 -27.96
CA PRO A 136 11.90 -5.51 -28.79
C PRO A 136 10.42 -5.63 -28.42
N LEU A 137 9.55 -5.70 -29.43
CA LEU A 137 8.09 -5.74 -29.26
C LEU A 137 7.63 -6.93 -28.40
N VAL A 138 8.40 -8.02 -28.41
CA VAL A 138 8.13 -9.24 -27.65
C VAL A 138 9.19 -9.46 -26.55
N PRO A 139 8.77 -9.82 -25.33
CA PRO A 139 9.70 -10.14 -24.25
C PRO A 139 10.57 -11.37 -24.62
N PRO A 140 11.77 -11.51 -24.03
CA PRO A 140 12.75 -12.51 -24.45
C PRO A 140 12.23 -13.96 -24.46
N PHE A 141 11.30 -14.31 -23.58
CA PHE A 141 10.73 -15.66 -23.46
C PHE A 141 9.73 -16.02 -24.58
N LEU A 142 9.25 -15.05 -25.38
CA LEU A 142 8.34 -15.28 -26.52
C LEU A 142 9.07 -15.28 -27.87
N LYS A 143 10.41 -15.22 -27.88
CA LYS A 143 11.23 -15.28 -29.08
C LYS A 143 11.48 -16.73 -29.48
N LEU A 144 10.52 -17.33 -30.20
CA LEU A 144 10.67 -18.69 -30.72
C LEU A 144 11.67 -18.73 -31.89
N PRO A 145 12.45 -19.80 -32.07
CA PRO A 145 13.35 -19.95 -33.22
C PRO A 145 12.57 -20.16 -34.52
N PHE A 146 13.22 -19.94 -35.66
CA PHE A 146 12.67 -20.29 -36.97
C PHE A 146 12.56 -21.83 -37.11
N PRO A 147 11.47 -22.38 -37.67
CA PRO A 147 10.32 -21.71 -38.28
C PRO A 147 9.15 -21.39 -37.32
N LEU A 148 9.24 -21.82 -36.05
CA LEU A 148 8.15 -21.69 -35.06
C LEU A 148 7.72 -20.22 -34.83
N ASN A 149 8.64 -19.27 -34.97
CA ASN A 149 8.34 -17.84 -34.88
C ASN A 149 7.26 -17.39 -35.89
N ILE A 150 7.32 -17.88 -37.13
CA ILE A 150 6.36 -17.53 -38.20
C ILE A 150 4.99 -18.13 -37.85
N LEU A 151 4.97 -19.40 -37.47
CA LEU A 151 3.73 -20.07 -37.06
C LEU A 151 3.07 -19.36 -35.86
N PHE A 152 3.88 -18.92 -34.90
CA PHE A 152 3.41 -18.14 -33.75
C PHE A 152 2.74 -16.83 -34.17
N TYR A 153 3.37 -16.04 -35.06
CA TYR A 153 2.74 -14.81 -35.56
C TYR A 153 1.46 -15.07 -36.35
N MET A 154 1.39 -16.17 -37.11
CA MET A 154 0.19 -16.54 -37.87
C MET A 154 -0.98 -16.95 -36.95
N VAL A 155 -0.69 -17.61 -35.82
CA VAL A 155 -1.72 -18.06 -34.86
C VAL A 155 -2.10 -16.98 -33.85
N THR A 156 -1.21 -16.04 -33.56
CA THR A 156 -1.44 -14.91 -32.62
C THR A 156 -2.76 -14.15 -32.84
N PRO A 157 -3.15 -13.73 -34.07
CA PRO A 157 -4.41 -13.03 -34.28
C PRO A 157 -5.67 -13.87 -34.00
N LEU A 158 -5.55 -15.20 -33.94
CA LEU A 158 -6.63 -16.10 -33.52
C LEU A 158 -6.58 -16.38 -32.00
N LEU A 159 -5.37 -16.55 -31.46
CA LEU A 159 -5.15 -16.92 -30.07
C LEU A 159 -5.50 -15.78 -29.10
N ILE A 160 -5.21 -14.52 -29.46
CA ILE A 160 -5.55 -13.35 -28.65
C ILE A 160 -7.07 -13.22 -28.45
N PRO A 161 -7.93 -13.16 -29.48
CA PRO A 161 -9.37 -13.05 -29.27
C PRO A 161 -9.96 -14.30 -28.60
N MET A 162 -9.47 -15.49 -28.90
CA MET A 162 -9.89 -16.73 -28.21
C MET A 162 -9.52 -16.70 -26.72
N GLY A 163 -8.31 -16.27 -26.38
CA GLY A 163 -7.85 -16.11 -25.00
C GLY A 163 -8.63 -15.03 -24.25
N LEU A 164 -8.89 -13.88 -24.87
CA LEU A 164 -9.68 -12.79 -24.29
C LEU A 164 -11.13 -13.22 -24.05
N THR A 165 -11.77 -13.88 -25.02
CA THR A 165 -13.14 -14.39 -24.86
C THR A 165 -13.23 -15.46 -23.76
N TYR A 166 -12.27 -16.39 -23.71
CA TYR A 166 -12.17 -17.35 -22.60
C TYR A 166 -11.97 -16.65 -21.25
N ALA A 167 -11.07 -15.68 -21.15
CA ALA A 167 -10.82 -14.93 -19.92
C ALA A 167 -12.09 -14.18 -19.45
N VAL A 168 -12.80 -13.50 -20.36
CA VAL A 168 -14.07 -12.83 -20.04
C VAL A 168 -15.11 -13.84 -19.57
N PHE A 169 -15.27 -14.97 -20.25
CA PHE A 169 -16.23 -16.00 -19.84
C PHE A 169 -15.88 -16.58 -18.47
N ARG A 170 -14.59 -16.91 -18.25
CA ARG A 170 -14.08 -17.43 -16.97
C ARG A 170 -14.33 -16.44 -15.84
N PHE A 171 -13.92 -15.18 -15.99
CA PHE A 171 -14.11 -14.15 -14.97
C PHE A 171 -15.58 -13.86 -14.71
N ARG A 172 -16.44 -13.88 -15.75
CA ARG A 172 -17.89 -13.75 -15.57
C ARG A 172 -18.46 -14.90 -14.74
N ARG A 173 -18.06 -16.14 -15.03
CA ARG A 173 -18.51 -17.34 -14.30
C ARG A 173 -18.05 -17.31 -12.85
N GLU A 174 -16.75 -17.08 -12.62
CA GLU A 174 -16.18 -16.99 -11.27
C GLU A 174 -16.80 -15.84 -10.46
N SER A 175 -17.06 -14.69 -11.10
CA SER A 175 -17.74 -13.56 -10.46
C SER A 175 -19.20 -13.86 -10.13
N ALA A 176 -19.91 -14.59 -11.00
CA ALA A 176 -21.30 -14.99 -10.75
C ALA A 176 -21.40 -16.01 -9.61
N GLU A 177 -20.53 -17.02 -9.61
CA GLU A 177 -20.41 -17.99 -8.50
C GLU A 177 -20.08 -17.28 -7.18
N SER A 178 -19.18 -16.29 -7.21
CA SER A 178 -18.85 -15.48 -6.03
C SER A 178 -20.04 -14.68 -5.51
N ARG A 179 -20.81 -14.01 -6.39
CA ARG A 179 -22.02 -13.27 -6.00
C ARG A 179 -23.08 -14.20 -5.42
N LYS A 180 -23.25 -15.39 -5.99
CA LYS A 180 -24.19 -16.38 -5.47
C LYS A 180 -23.81 -16.81 -4.05
N ARG A 181 -22.53 -17.11 -3.80
CA ARG A 181 -22.03 -17.44 -2.44
C ARG A 181 -22.25 -16.30 -1.45
N LEU A 182 -22.06 -15.05 -1.86
CA LEU A 182 -22.33 -13.89 -1.01
C LEU A 182 -23.82 -13.74 -0.68
N ALA A 183 -24.69 -13.91 -1.68
CA ALA A 183 -26.13 -13.87 -1.48
C ALA A 183 -26.59 -14.96 -0.49
N GLU A 184 -26.06 -16.17 -0.65
CA GLU A 184 -26.33 -17.29 0.27
C GLU A 184 -25.86 -16.97 1.71
N LEU A 185 -24.66 -16.41 1.88
CA LEU A 185 -24.14 -16.00 3.19
C LEU A 185 -24.97 -14.90 3.85
N THR A 186 -25.46 -13.92 3.07
CA THR A 186 -26.34 -12.86 3.60
C THR A 186 -27.71 -13.38 4.03
N THR A 187 -28.17 -14.49 3.46
CA THR A 187 -29.46 -15.11 3.81
C THR A 187 -29.36 -16.22 4.86
N SER A 188 -28.16 -16.71 5.17
CA SER A 188 -27.94 -17.79 6.15
C SER A 188 -28.08 -17.30 7.59
N GLU A 189 -28.40 -18.20 8.53
CA GLU A 189 -28.47 -17.88 9.98
C GLU A 189 -27.14 -17.34 10.55
N GLU A 190 -26.00 -17.66 9.92
CA GLU A 190 -24.68 -17.08 10.26
C GLU A 190 -24.55 -15.59 9.88
N ALA A 191 -25.50 -15.02 9.11
CA ALA A 191 -25.54 -13.59 8.79
C ALA A 191 -25.62 -12.70 10.03
N ASP A 192 -26.01 -13.26 11.17
CA ASP A 192 -26.00 -12.60 12.48
C ASP A 192 -24.61 -12.23 12.99
N SER A 193 -23.56 -12.84 12.42
CA SER A 193 -22.15 -12.51 12.62
C SER A 193 -21.60 -11.53 11.57
N SER A 194 -22.40 -11.16 10.56
CA SER A 194 -21.98 -10.20 9.55
C SER A 194 -21.75 -8.81 10.18
N LEU A 195 -20.81 -8.03 9.64
CA LEU A 195 -20.56 -6.67 10.12
C LEU A 195 -21.85 -5.83 10.15
N GLY A 196 -22.72 -5.95 9.15
CA GLY A 196 -24.00 -5.24 9.15
C GLY A 196 -24.93 -5.67 10.30
N ALA A 197 -24.93 -6.94 10.70
CA ALA A 197 -25.65 -7.38 11.89
C ALA A 197 -25.00 -6.86 13.18
N LEU A 198 -23.66 -6.90 13.28
CA LEU A 198 -22.93 -6.35 14.42
C LEU A 198 -23.15 -4.84 14.59
N MET A 199 -23.12 -4.08 13.49
CA MET A 199 -23.36 -2.63 13.49
C MET A 199 -24.75 -2.30 14.01
N ARG A 200 -25.79 -2.98 13.49
CA ARG A 200 -27.17 -2.80 13.96
C ARG A 200 -27.34 -3.18 15.43
N LYS A 201 -26.71 -4.28 15.87
CA LYS A 201 -26.73 -4.71 17.28
C LYS A 201 -26.07 -3.67 18.18
N MET A 202 -24.92 -3.13 17.77
CA MET A 202 -24.20 -2.09 18.52
C MET A 202 -24.98 -0.77 18.58
N GLU A 203 -25.59 -0.34 17.47
CA GLU A 203 -26.47 0.84 17.45
C GLU A 203 -27.66 0.68 18.39
N MET A 204 -28.34 -0.47 18.36
CA MET A 204 -29.45 -0.71 19.28
C MET A 204 -29.01 -0.78 20.75
N ALA A 205 -27.83 -1.35 21.03
CA ALA A 205 -27.28 -1.38 22.39
C ALA A 205 -26.94 0.02 22.91
N VAL A 206 -26.34 0.86 22.07
CA VAL A 206 -26.05 2.27 22.41
C VAL A 206 -27.34 3.06 22.61
N ALA A 207 -28.33 2.91 21.73
CA ALA A 207 -29.63 3.57 21.88
C ALA A 207 -30.30 3.19 23.21
N ARG A 208 -30.32 1.90 23.56
CA ARG A 208 -30.84 1.42 24.85
C ARG A 208 -30.06 1.94 26.05
N GLY A 209 -28.73 2.06 25.94
CA GLY A 209 -27.88 2.63 26.99
C GLY A 209 -28.09 4.13 27.19
N MET A 210 -28.34 4.89 26.11
CA MET A 210 -28.66 6.32 26.17
C MET A 210 -30.07 6.58 26.73
N ASP A 211 -31.03 5.69 26.44
CA ASP A 211 -32.38 5.75 27.03
C ASP A 211 -32.39 5.32 28.51
N ALA A 212 -31.39 4.55 28.96
CA ALA A 212 -31.26 4.10 30.35
C ALA A 212 -30.65 5.16 31.28
N ASP A 213 -29.98 6.20 30.76
CA ASP A 213 -29.45 7.29 31.59
C ASP A 213 -30.53 8.29 32.05
N GLU A 214 -31.79 8.17 31.58
CA GLU A 214 -32.96 8.87 32.14
C GLU A 214 -33.78 8.01 33.14
N ALA A 215 -33.37 6.77 33.43
CA ALA A 215 -34.01 5.91 34.42
C ALA A 215 -32.99 5.32 35.40
N ILE A 216 -32.97 5.93 36.59
CA ILE A 216 -32.20 5.59 37.80
C ILE A 216 -31.99 4.08 38.05
N ALA A 217 -30.72 3.76 38.34
CA ALA A 217 -30.17 2.76 39.27
C ALA A 217 -30.45 1.25 39.08
N ASP A 218 -29.38 0.51 39.37
CA ASP A 218 -29.33 -0.89 39.82
C ASP A 218 -29.75 -1.93 38.78
N ASP A 219 -28.76 -2.47 38.06
CA ASP A 219 -28.55 -3.92 38.06
C ASP A 219 -27.24 -4.32 37.36
N GLY A 220 -26.55 -5.28 37.99
CA GLY A 220 -25.19 -5.67 37.69
C GLY A 220 -24.98 -6.33 36.33
N TRP A 221 -23.78 -6.13 35.80
CA TRP A 221 -23.23 -6.90 34.69
C TRP A 221 -22.96 -8.35 35.13
N GLU A 222 -23.88 -9.28 34.83
CA GLU A 222 -23.53 -10.70 34.76
C GLU A 222 -23.06 -11.05 33.35
N VAL A 223 -21.76 -11.32 33.23
CA VAL A 223 -21.13 -11.90 32.04
C VAL A 223 -21.48 -13.38 32.01
N ALA A 224 -22.47 -13.76 31.20
CA ALA A 224 -22.78 -15.17 30.93
C ALA A 224 -21.73 -15.77 29.98
N SER A 225 -20.77 -16.46 30.58
CA SER A 225 -19.89 -17.42 29.94
C SER A 225 -20.55 -18.80 29.97
N ASP A 226 -21.22 -19.19 28.89
CA ASP A 226 -21.70 -20.58 28.74
C ASP A 226 -21.06 -21.25 27.53
N LEU A 227 -20.07 -22.08 27.85
CA LEU A 227 -19.60 -23.20 27.06
C LEU A 227 -20.58 -24.36 27.27
N GLU A 228 -21.15 -24.94 26.21
CA GLU A 228 -21.73 -26.28 26.27
C GLU A 228 -21.02 -27.25 25.31
N GLU A 229 -20.44 -28.27 25.94
CA GLU A 229 -19.97 -29.53 25.38
C GLU A 229 -21.17 -30.49 25.21
N GLY A 230 -21.35 -31.11 24.05
CA GLY A 230 -22.50 -32.02 23.86
C GLY A 230 -22.61 -32.75 22.52
N SER A 231 -21.66 -33.64 22.25
CA SER A 231 -21.57 -34.58 21.12
C SER A 231 -22.82 -35.48 20.90
N GLN A 232 -23.29 -35.66 19.65
CA GLN A 232 -23.07 -36.89 18.85
C GLN A 232 -23.84 -36.97 17.49
N LYS A 233 -23.03 -37.17 16.43
CA LYS A 233 -23.18 -38.08 15.27
C LYS A 233 -24.35 -37.93 14.28
N SER A 234 -23.99 -37.53 13.06
CA SER A 234 -24.35 -38.28 11.84
C SER A 234 -23.26 -38.15 10.77
N THR A 235 -22.72 -39.31 10.40
CA THR A 235 -21.67 -39.54 9.42
C THR A 235 -22.13 -39.33 7.98
N LYS A 236 -21.40 -38.57 7.16
CA LYS A 236 -21.30 -38.86 5.72
C LYS A 236 -19.91 -38.57 5.15
N LYS A 237 -19.26 -39.68 4.84
CA LYS A 237 -17.93 -39.86 4.26
C LYS A 237 -17.92 -39.36 2.80
N ARG A 238 -17.04 -38.43 2.43
CA ARG A 238 -16.63 -38.21 1.03
C ARG A 238 -15.19 -37.71 0.90
N LYS A 239 -14.28 -38.71 0.87
CA LYS A 239 -13.14 -38.89 -0.05
C LYS A 239 -12.49 -37.60 -0.60
N SER A 240 -11.39 -37.15 0.03
CA SER A 240 -10.38 -36.36 -0.67
C SER A 240 -9.30 -37.30 -1.21
N THR A 241 -9.06 -37.22 -2.51
CA THR A 241 -7.95 -37.89 -3.18
C THR A 241 -6.74 -36.97 -3.10
N ARG A 242 -5.84 -37.24 -2.14
CA ARG A 242 -4.45 -36.78 -2.16
C ARG A 242 -3.65 -37.84 -2.91
N ALA A 243 -3.06 -37.45 -4.03
CA ALA A 243 -2.08 -38.27 -4.73
C ALA A 243 -0.69 -37.88 -4.22
N ASP A 244 -0.10 -38.77 -3.42
CA ASP A 244 1.34 -38.89 -3.19
C ASP A 244 1.79 -40.15 -3.93
N THR A 245 2.90 -40.10 -4.68
CA THR A 245 3.82 -41.24 -4.95
C THR A 245 5.14 -40.71 -5.55
N PRO A 246 6.27 -41.46 -5.51
CA PRO A 246 7.31 -41.21 -4.51
C PRO A 246 8.76 -41.17 -5.09
N GLU A 247 9.69 -40.94 -4.16
CA GLU A 247 11.08 -41.45 -4.06
C GLU A 247 12.05 -41.44 -5.25
N GLY A 248 13.22 -40.83 -4.98
CA GLY A 248 14.46 -40.99 -5.71
C GLY A 248 15.64 -40.69 -4.77
N ASP A 249 15.94 -41.67 -3.92
CA ASP A 249 17.04 -41.73 -2.97
C ASP A 249 18.41 -41.74 -3.68
N LYS A 250 19.30 -40.79 -3.35
CA LYS A 250 20.77 -40.92 -3.48
C LYS A 250 21.47 -40.06 -2.43
N ARG A 251 21.83 -40.71 -1.32
CA ARG A 251 22.85 -40.28 -0.36
C ARG A 251 24.24 -40.59 -0.92
N MET A 252 25.14 -39.60 -0.91
CA MET A 252 26.59 -39.81 -0.86
C MET A 252 27.18 -38.87 0.19
N GLU A 253 27.86 -39.48 1.16
CA GLU A 253 28.67 -38.87 2.21
C GLU A 253 30.06 -38.43 1.69
N LEU A 254 30.84 -37.82 2.59
CA LEU A 254 32.25 -37.37 2.55
C LEU A 254 32.46 -35.91 2.08
N GLU A 255 33.20 -35.01 2.74
CA GLU A 255 34.10 -35.07 3.90
C GLU A 255 34.18 -33.72 4.63
N ARG A 256 34.67 -33.78 5.87
CA ARG A 256 35.23 -32.67 6.64
C ARG A 256 36.37 -31.97 5.89
N GLY A 257 36.42 -30.66 5.96
CA GLY A 257 37.58 -29.87 5.56
C GLY A 257 37.53 -28.46 6.14
N ALA A 258 38.14 -28.29 7.31
CA ALA A 258 38.45 -26.99 7.89
C ALA A 258 39.66 -26.37 7.17
N ALA A 259 39.56 -25.11 6.73
CA ALA A 259 40.68 -24.23 6.39
C ALA A 259 40.12 -22.80 6.21
N SER A 260 40.22 -21.95 7.23
CA SER A 260 41.31 -20.97 7.44
C SER A 260 41.27 -19.77 6.49
N LEU A 261 41.04 -18.61 7.11
CA LEU A 261 41.24 -17.24 6.62
C LEU A 261 42.60 -17.07 5.93
N PRO A 262 42.70 -16.11 4.99
CA PRO A 262 43.92 -15.35 4.83
C PRO A 262 43.69 -13.85 5.11
N SER A 263 44.55 -13.28 5.95
CA SER A 263 44.91 -11.86 5.93
C SER A 263 46.37 -11.74 5.41
N PRO A 264 46.94 -10.54 5.32
CA PRO A 264 47.13 -9.78 4.09
C PRO A 264 48.59 -9.79 3.61
N VAL A 265 48.84 -9.53 2.32
CA VAL A 265 50.22 -9.33 1.82
C VAL A 265 50.31 -8.02 1.03
N ALA A 266 51.06 -7.11 1.65
CA ALA A 266 52.00 -6.11 1.13
C ALA A 266 51.65 -5.26 -0.11
N THR A 267 51.55 -3.96 0.14
CA THR A 267 51.82 -2.84 -0.79
C THR A 267 53.27 -2.88 -1.31
N PRO A 268 53.56 -2.33 -2.50
CA PRO A 268 54.25 -1.03 -2.49
C PRO A 268 53.84 -0.10 -3.63
N GLY A 269 53.93 1.22 -3.40
CA GLY A 269 53.97 2.20 -4.49
C GLY A 269 53.22 3.50 -4.22
N SER A 270 53.75 4.31 -3.30
CA SER A 270 53.38 5.72 -3.13
C SER A 270 53.68 6.54 -4.39
N ARG A 271 52.66 7.16 -4.98
CA ARG A 271 52.79 8.44 -5.71
C ARG A 271 51.55 9.30 -5.47
N THR A 272 51.75 10.29 -4.61
CA THR A 272 50.87 11.44 -4.38
C THR A 272 50.74 12.29 -5.65
N PRO A 273 49.57 12.88 -5.90
CA PRO A 273 49.54 14.26 -6.37
C PRO A 273 48.62 15.15 -5.52
N ALA A 274 49.25 16.19 -4.98
CA ALA A 274 48.75 17.54 -4.67
C ALA A 274 47.26 17.71 -4.33
N GLU A 275 47.01 18.00 -3.05
CA GLU A 275 45.80 18.65 -2.56
C GLU A 275 45.69 20.07 -3.13
N THR A 276 44.62 20.31 -3.89
CA THR A 276 44.11 21.67 -4.15
C THR A 276 43.01 21.94 -3.13
N PRO A 277 43.07 23.01 -2.34
CA PRO A 277 42.10 23.26 -1.29
C PRO A 277 40.74 23.64 -1.88
N VAL A 278 39.73 22.80 -1.62
CA VAL A 278 38.32 23.12 -1.91
C VAL A 278 37.87 24.13 -0.84
N PRO A 279 37.30 25.30 -1.22
CA PRO A 279 36.87 26.28 -0.24
C PRO A 279 35.69 25.74 0.58
N MET A 280 35.86 25.69 1.90
CA MET A 280 34.79 25.47 2.86
C MET A 280 33.72 26.56 2.70
N MET A 281 32.59 26.20 2.09
CA MET A 281 31.36 26.95 2.27
C MET A 281 30.82 26.63 3.66
N THR A 282 30.97 27.59 4.56
CA THR A 282 30.27 27.65 5.84
C THR A 282 28.76 27.59 5.60
N THR A 283 28.14 26.45 5.93
CA THR A 283 26.69 26.27 5.87
C THR A 283 26.03 26.95 7.06
N LYS A 284 25.34 28.06 6.81
CA LYS A 284 24.29 28.56 7.70
C LYS A 284 23.09 27.61 7.62
N PRO A 285 22.38 27.31 8.72
CA PRO A 285 21.14 26.55 8.66
C PRO A 285 20.05 27.45 8.07
N GLU A 286 19.78 27.35 6.77
CA GLU A 286 18.65 28.02 6.15
C GLU A 286 17.36 27.28 6.50
N SER A 287 16.62 27.82 7.47
CA SER A 287 15.23 27.48 7.68
C SER A 287 14.42 28.06 6.52
N TYR A 288 14.15 27.27 5.49
CA TYR A 288 13.21 27.66 4.44
C TYR A 288 11.82 27.86 5.07
N PRO A 289 11.18 29.03 4.91
CA PRO A 289 9.80 29.18 5.33
C PRO A 289 8.95 28.15 4.57
N GLN A 290 8.06 27.44 5.27
CA GLN A 290 7.05 26.59 4.64
C GLN A 290 6.11 27.50 3.85
N LEU A 291 6.50 27.84 2.62
CA LEU A 291 5.60 28.49 1.69
C LEU A 291 4.42 27.53 1.51
N ALA A 292 3.21 28.01 1.80
CA ALA A 292 2.01 27.20 1.71
C ALA A 292 2.00 26.47 0.36
N LEU A 293 1.93 25.13 0.41
CA LEU A 293 1.62 24.31 -0.75
C LEU A 293 0.40 24.91 -1.43
N ARG A 294 0.27 24.74 -2.76
CA ARG A 294 -0.99 25.11 -3.44
C ARG A 294 -2.13 24.47 -2.66
N THR A 295 -2.90 25.30 -1.96
CA THR A 295 -4.05 24.88 -1.17
C THR A 295 -5.20 24.43 -2.07
N THR A 296 -5.13 24.82 -3.35
CA THR A 296 -6.05 24.38 -4.39
C THR A 296 -5.29 23.60 -5.47
N PRO A 297 -5.69 22.34 -5.72
CA PRO A 297 -5.22 21.55 -6.86
C PRO A 297 -5.50 22.32 -8.15
N ASP A 298 -4.66 22.14 -9.17
CA ASP A 298 -5.08 22.48 -10.52
C ASP A 298 -6.11 21.42 -10.95
N PRO A 299 -7.41 21.76 -11.11
CA PRO A 299 -8.43 20.78 -11.46
C PRO A 299 -8.24 20.22 -12.88
N SER A 300 -7.31 20.77 -13.66
CA SER A 300 -6.95 20.28 -14.99
C SER A 300 -5.74 19.35 -15.01
N ASP A 301 -5.09 19.06 -13.88
CA ASP A 301 -3.96 18.12 -13.82
C ASP A 301 -4.46 16.67 -14.03
N PRO A 302 -4.15 16.02 -15.17
CA PRO A 302 -4.60 14.65 -15.45
C PRO A 302 -3.95 13.60 -14.52
N ALA A 303 -2.94 13.98 -13.74
CA ALA A 303 -2.35 13.10 -12.74
C ALA A 303 -3.16 13.02 -11.44
N GLN A 304 -4.13 13.93 -11.24
CA GLN A 304 -4.97 13.96 -10.05
C GLN A 304 -6.19 13.05 -10.20
N PRO A 305 -6.64 12.40 -9.11
CA PRO A 305 -7.87 11.62 -9.15
C PRO A 305 -9.09 12.54 -9.28
N VAL A 306 -10.11 12.08 -10.00
CA VAL A 306 -11.44 12.69 -10.01
C VAL A 306 -12.25 12.06 -8.88
N LEU A 307 -12.60 12.86 -7.88
CA LEU A 307 -13.35 12.42 -6.71
C LEU A 307 -14.80 12.94 -6.77
N THR A 308 -15.75 12.15 -6.30
CA THR A 308 -17.15 12.58 -6.14
C THR A 308 -17.32 13.48 -4.92
N GLU A 309 -18.42 14.23 -4.86
CA GLU A 309 -18.75 15.07 -3.69
C GLU A 309 -18.82 14.25 -2.40
N ALA A 310 -19.51 13.10 -2.42
CA ALA A 310 -19.55 12.19 -1.28
C ALA A 310 -18.15 11.71 -0.84
N GLN A 311 -17.22 11.51 -1.78
CA GLN A 311 -15.84 11.16 -1.43
C GLN A 311 -15.09 12.31 -0.77
N LEU A 312 -15.32 13.54 -1.21
CA LEU A 312 -14.74 14.73 -0.60
C LEU A 312 -15.29 14.95 0.82
N GLU A 313 -16.59 14.74 1.05
CA GLU A 313 -17.21 14.80 2.37
C GLU A 313 -16.61 13.75 3.33
N MET A 314 -16.43 12.51 2.85
CA MET A 314 -15.77 11.47 3.66
C MET A 314 -14.33 11.84 4.01
N ILE A 315 -13.58 12.40 3.05
CA ILE A 315 -12.20 12.86 3.26
C ILE A 315 -12.17 13.99 4.29
N GLU A 316 -13.04 14.98 4.17
CA GLU A 316 -13.14 16.09 5.12
C GLU A 316 -13.51 15.58 6.52
N SER A 317 -14.47 14.66 6.60
CA SER A 317 -14.90 14.09 7.87
C SER A 317 -13.75 13.35 8.56
N LEU A 318 -13.11 12.39 7.89
CA LEU A 318 -12.00 11.62 8.45
C LEU A 318 -10.80 12.50 8.82
N ASN A 319 -10.52 13.55 8.04
CA ASN A 319 -9.46 14.51 8.34
C ASN A 319 -9.80 15.47 9.48
N SER A 320 -11.07 15.56 9.89
CA SER A 320 -11.46 16.35 11.05
C SER A 320 -11.08 15.72 12.40
N ILE A 321 -10.60 14.47 12.40
CA ILE A 321 -10.14 13.79 13.62
C ILE A 321 -8.82 14.42 14.09
N PRO A 322 -8.80 15.11 15.26
CA PRO A 322 -7.70 15.99 15.63
C PRO A 322 -6.38 15.28 15.91
N GLN A 323 -6.42 14.02 16.36
CA GLN A 323 -5.23 13.21 16.63
C GLN A 323 -4.67 12.48 15.39
N LEU A 324 -5.33 12.59 14.22
CA LEU A 324 -4.88 11.94 12.99
C LEU A 324 -3.55 12.53 12.52
N LYS A 325 -2.50 11.72 12.55
CA LYS A 325 -1.19 12.03 12.00
C LYS A 325 -0.95 11.27 10.70
N LYS A 326 -0.25 11.90 9.76
CA LYS A 326 0.04 11.33 8.45
C LYS A 326 1.54 11.31 8.21
N VAL A 327 2.09 10.12 8.01
CA VAL A 327 3.50 9.91 7.73
C VAL A 327 3.65 9.46 6.28
N ARG A 328 4.60 10.09 5.59
CA ARG A 328 4.83 9.92 4.16
C ARG A 328 6.14 9.19 3.94
N ALA A 329 6.06 8.02 3.34
CA ALA A 329 7.24 7.26 2.92
C ALA A 329 7.68 7.67 1.51
N PHE A 330 8.99 7.80 1.29
CA PHE A 330 9.54 8.32 0.04
C PHE A 330 10.56 7.38 -0.60
N PHE A 331 10.15 6.80 -1.73
CA PHE A 331 10.94 5.85 -2.50
C PHE A 331 11.03 6.28 -3.99
N PRO A 332 11.75 7.37 -4.31
CA PRO A 332 11.81 7.95 -5.68
C PRO A 332 12.52 7.03 -6.69
N PHE A 333 13.06 5.91 -6.22
CA PHE A 333 13.73 4.92 -7.05
C PHE A 333 12.91 3.69 -7.39
N ALA A 334 11.83 3.47 -6.65
CA ALA A 334 10.92 2.38 -6.91
C ALA A 334 10.08 2.66 -8.15
N ARG A 335 9.81 1.62 -8.95
CA ARG A 335 8.74 1.69 -9.96
C ARG A 335 7.36 1.48 -9.35
N ASN A 336 7.31 0.66 -8.30
CA ASN A 336 6.14 0.48 -7.46
C ASN A 336 6.61 0.38 -6.00
N ALA A 337 6.25 1.37 -5.19
CA ALA A 337 6.62 1.49 -3.78
C ALA A 337 5.68 0.72 -2.84
N HIS A 338 4.59 0.14 -3.35
CA HIS A 338 3.55 -0.49 -2.53
C HIS A 338 4.08 -1.52 -1.53
N SER A 339 4.89 -2.47 -2.01
CA SER A 339 5.48 -3.50 -1.15
C SER A 339 6.65 -2.99 -0.30
N MET A 340 7.19 -1.82 -0.63
CA MET A 340 8.38 -1.27 0.03
C MET A 340 8.06 -0.68 1.38
N ILE A 341 6.92 0.01 1.54
CA ILE A 341 6.58 0.70 2.80
C ILE A 341 6.56 -0.22 4.02
N ILE A 342 6.32 -1.52 3.82
CA ILE A 342 6.33 -2.56 4.86
C ILE A 342 7.47 -3.57 4.73
N ALA A 343 8.47 -3.31 3.89
CA ALA A 343 9.57 -4.23 3.59
C ALA A 343 9.10 -5.68 3.29
N ARG A 344 8.06 -5.84 2.45
CA ARG A 344 7.25 -7.07 2.33
C ARG A 344 8.03 -8.35 2.06
N ASP A 345 9.03 -8.29 1.18
CA ASP A 345 9.79 -9.46 0.72
C ASP A 345 11.22 -9.02 0.37
N VAL A 346 12.09 -8.98 1.39
CA VAL A 346 13.47 -8.52 1.27
C VAL A 346 14.38 -9.59 0.63
N GLU A 347 14.04 -10.87 0.78
CA GLU A 347 14.82 -11.98 0.23
C GLU A 347 14.75 -12.00 -1.31
N ARG A 348 13.54 -11.91 -1.87
CA ARG A 348 13.36 -11.90 -3.32
C ARG A 348 13.65 -10.54 -3.94
N PHE A 349 13.37 -9.47 -3.21
CA PHE A 349 13.52 -8.10 -3.68
C PHE A 349 14.34 -7.28 -2.68
N PRO A 350 15.69 -7.34 -2.75
CA PRO A 350 16.57 -6.67 -1.79
C PRO A 350 16.31 -5.17 -1.62
N PHE A 351 15.83 -4.49 -2.68
CA PHE A 351 15.49 -3.07 -2.59
C PHE A 351 14.31 -2.76 -1.65
N HIS A 352 13.49 -3.75 -1.27
CA HIS A 352 12.47 -3.60 -0.22
C HIS A 352 13.07 -3.29 1.16
N GLN A 353 14.37 -3.56 1.37
CA GLN A 353 15.06 -3.27 2.63
C GLN A 353 15.00 -1.78 3.02
N ALA A 354 14.92 -0.88 2.04
CA ALA A 354 14.71 0.55 2.27
C ALA A 354 13.45 0.84 3.12
N GLY A 355 12.44 -0.03 3.04
CA GLY A 355 11.23 0.01 3.84
C GLY A 355 11.44 -0.14 5.34
N LEU A 356 12.53 -0.77 5.76
CA LEU A 356 12.79 -1.02 7.18
C LEU A 356 12.91 0.26 7.99
N GLU A 357 13.36 1.37 7.38
CA GLU A 357 13.40 2.67 8.06
C GLU A 357 12.01 3.21 8.37
N VAL A 358 11.03 2.96 7.49
CA VAL A 358 9.62 3.34 7.73
C VAL A 358 9.04 2.48 8.84
N VAL A 359 9.31 1.17 8.82
CA VAL A 359 8.88 0.23 9.87
C VAL A 359 9.51 0.58 11.22
N ARG A 360 10.79 0.97 11.25
CA ARG A 360 11.46 1.47 12.46
C ARG A 360 10.84 2.77 12.96
N HIS A 361 10.61 3.74 12.08
CA HIS A 361 9.93 4.99 12.45
C HIS A 361 8.56 4.72 13.09
N TRP A 362 7.81 3.75 12.55
CA TRP A 362 6.55 3.30 13.15
C TRP A 362 6.76 2.62 14.51
N ALA A 363 7.68 1.66 14.61
CA ALA A 363 7.94 0.92 15.83
C ALA A 363 8.41 1.82 16.98
N ASP A 364 9.30 2.77 16.72
CA ASP A 364 9.85 3.70 17.71
C ASP A 364 8.79 4.68 18.26
N ARG A 365 7.69 4.85 17.53
CA ARG A 365 6.54 5.71 17.90
C ARG A 365 5.30 4.91 18.26
N PHE A 366 5.42 3.58 18.33
CA PHE A 366 4.32 2.72 18.71
C PHE A 366 4.13 2.78 20.23
N VAL A 367 3.02 3.36 20.65
CA VAL A 367 2.63 3.46 22.07
C VAL A 367 1.61 2.35 22.34
N LEU A 368 1.87 1.53 23.35
CA LEU A 368 0.97 0.45 23.81
C LEU A 368 -0.13 0.97 24.73
#